data_AF-A0A968ESG0-F1
#
_entry.id   AF-A0A968ESG0-F1
#
_cell.length_a   1.000
_cell.length_b   1.000
_cell.length_c   1.000
_cell.angle_alpha   90.00
_cell.angle_beta   90.00
_cell.angle_gamma   90.00
#
_symmetry.space_group_name_H-M   'P 1'
#
loop_
_entity.id
_entity.type
_entity.pdbx_description
1 polymer ?
#
loop_
_entity_poly.entity_id
_entity_poly.type
_entity_poly.pdbx_seq_one_letter_code
_entity_poly.pdbx_strand_id
1 'polypeptide(L)' 'MAGVLVLNATFEPLAVVPIRRAVCLILAEKVELIHASGRLVRSERLALDEPSV' A
#
# COMPACT_ATOMS: atom_id res chain seq x y z
N MET A 1 14.15 -6.14 1.45
CA MET A 1 12.99 -5.37 0.97
C MET A 1 11.96 -5.33 2.08
N ALA A 2 11.49 -4.14 2.48
CA ALA A 2 10.34 -4.04 3.38
C ALA A 2 9.06 -4.44 2.62
N GLY A 3 8.24 -5.31 3.22
CA GLY A 3 6.93 -5.70 2.68
C GLY A 3 5.83 -4.80 3.25
N VAL A 4 4.68 -4.75 2.57
CA VAL A 4 3.48 -4.04 3.02
C VAL A 4 2.48 -5.08 3.52
N LEU A 5 1.92 -4.86 4.71
CA LEU A 5 0.89 -5.73 5.28
C LEU A 5 -0.47 -5.36 4.69
N VAL A 6 -1.14 -6.34 4.09
CA VAL A 6 -2.53 -6.25 3.64
C VAL A 6 -3.40 -6.89 4.70
N LEU A 7 -4.47 -6.18 5.06
CA LEU A 7 -5.46 -6.66 6.00
C LEU A 7 -6.75 -7.06 5.26
N ASN A 8 -7.52 -7.96 5.86
CA ASN A 8 -8.89 -8.22 5.43
C ASN A 8 -9.87 -7.17 6.03
N ALA A 9 -11.17 -7.35 5.79
CA ALA A 9 -12.21 -6.44 6.29
C ALA A 9 -12.37 -6.44 7.83
N THR A 10 -11.85 -7.45 8.52
CA THR A 10 -11.82 -7.54 10.00
C THR A 10 -10.48 -7.07 10.59
N PHE A 11 -9.62 -6.45 9.77
CA PHE A 11 -8.27 -5.98 10.15
C PHE A 11 -7.31 -7.10 10.56
N GLU A 12 -7.58 -8.35 10.17
CA GLU A 12 -6.66 -9.45 10.37
C GLU A 12 -5.63 -9.53 9.22
N PRO A 13 -4.40 -9.98 9.48
CA PRO A 13 -3.38 -10.17 8.45
C PRO A 13 -3.87 -11.08 7.31
N LEU A 14 -3.94 -10.53 6.10
CA LEU A 14 -4.30 -11.27 4.89
C LEU A 14 -3.06 -11.74 4.12
N ALA A 15 -2.11 -10.83 3.89
CA ALA A 15 -0.87 -11.13 3.17
C ALA A 15 0.20 -10.05 3.39
N VAL A 16 1.48 -10.39 3.17
CA VAL A 16 2.56 -9.42 2.99
C VAL A 16 2.92 -9.36 1.51
N VAL A 17 2.85 -8.17 0.91
CA VAL A 17 3.10 -7.96 -0.51
C VAL A 17 4.27 -6.99 -0.74
N PRO A 18 4.97 -7.06 -1.88
CA PRO A 18 5.93 -6.02 -2.24
C PRO A 18 5.22 -4.69 -2.49
N ILE A 19 5.91 -3.60 -2.20
CA ILE A 19 5.40 -2.22 -2.34
C ILE A 19 4.74 -1.93 -3.70
N ARG A 20 5.31 -2.40 -4.80
CA ARG A 20 4.73 -2.22 -6.14
C ARG A 20 3.33 -2.82 -6.23
N ARG A 21 3.12 -4.01 -5.66
CA ARG A 21 1.80 -4.66 -5.67
C ARG A 21 0.81 -3.89 -4.80
N ALA A 22 1.23 -3.40 -3.63
CA ALA A 22 0.37 -2.56 -2.79
C ALA A 22 -0.07 -1.29 -3.52
N VAL A 23 0.86 -0.59 -4.19
CA VAL A 23 0.53 0.60 -5.01
C VAL A 23 -0.48 0.25 -6.12
N CYS A 24 -0.28 -0.87 -6.84
CA CYS A 24 -1.25 -1.29 -7.86
C CYS A 24 -2.64 -1.58 -7.28
N LEU A 25 -2.73 -2.15 -6.07
CA LEU A 25 -4.01 -2.41 -5.41
C LEU A 25 -4.72 -1.12 -4.99
N ILE A 26 -3.99 -0.12 -4.51
CA ILE A 26 -4.55 1.19 -4.18
C ILE A 26 -5.07 1.88 -5.44
N LEU A 27 -4.27 1.92 -6.52
CA LEU A 27 -4.66 2.52 -7.80
C LEU A 27 -5.85 1.81 -8.46
N ALA A 28 -6.01 0.51 -8.21
CA ALA A 28 -7.15 -0.28 -8.69
C ALA A 28 -8.37 -0.19 -7.75
N GLU A 29 -8.31 0.66 -6.71
CA GLU A 29 -9.37 0.85 -5.70
C GLU A 29 -9.77 -0.48 -5.03
N LYS A 30 -8.80 -1.37 -4.81
CA LYS A 30 -9.02 -2.68 -4.17
C LYS A 30 -8.72 -2.69 -2.68
N VAL A 31 -7.98 -1.69 -2.19
CA VAL A 31 -7.57 -1.57 -0.80
C VAL A 31 -7.57 -0.11 -0.38
N GLU A 32 -7.79 0.11 0.91
CA GLU A 32 -7.66 1.41 1.56
C GLU A 32 -6.31 1.50 2.29
N LEU A 33 -5.68 2.68 2.27
CA LEU A 33 -4.42 2.91 2.96
C LEU A 33 -4.68 3.23 4.44
N ILE A 34 -4.22 2.36 5.33
CA ILE A 34 -4.36 2.55 6.79
C ILE A 34 -3.11 3.20 7.39
N HIS A 35 -1.92 2.83 6.91
CA HIS A 35 -0.67 3.34 7.43
C HIS A 35 0.33 3.66 6.32
N ALA A 36 0.88 4.88 6.36
CA ALA A 36 1.88 5.38 5.42
C ALA A 36 3.26 5.44 6.07
N SER A 37 4.30 5.27 5.27
CA SER A 37 5.70 5.30 5.73
C SER A 37 6.27 6.72 5.89
N GLY A 38 5.47 7.75 5.58
CA GLY A 38 5.90 9.15 5.50
C GLY A 38 6.69 9.49 4.22
N ARG A 39 6.90 8.52 3.32
CA ARG A 39 7.47 8.73 2.00
C ARG A 39 6.38 8.81 0.94
N LEU A 40 6.75 9.29 -0.25
CA LEU A 40 5.86 9.35 -1.43
C LEU A 40 6.37 8.46 -2.55
N VAL A 41 5.46 7.71 -3.15
CA VAL A 41 5.62 7.12 -4.48
C VAL A 41 5.25 8.19 -5.51
N ARG A 42 6.15 8.46 -6.45
CA ARG A 42 6.01 9.55 -7.42
C ARG A 42 6.00 9.02 -8.85
N SER A 43 5.20 9.66 -9.70
CA SER A 43 5.30 9.63 -11.16
C SER A 43 5.32 11.06 -11.68
N GLU A 44 5.40 11.24 -13.00
CA GLU A 44 5.32 12.57 -13.62
C GLU A 44 4.02 13.31 -13.26
N ARG A 45 2.91 12.58 -13.10
CA ARG A 45 1.57 13.16 -12.91
C ARG A 45 0.93 12.86 -11.56
N LEU A 46 1.58 12.04 -10.73
CA LEU A 46 0.98 11.52 -9.50
C LEU A 46 1.98 11.50 -8.36
N ALA A 47 1.50 11.82 -7.16
CA ALA A 47 2.16 11.53 -5.91
C ALA A 47 1.17 10.76 -5.03
N LEU A 48 1.62 9.64 -4.46
CA LEU A 48 0.80 8.77 -3.62
C LEU A 48 1.61 8.40 -2.38
N ASP A 49 0.96 8.36 -1.22
CA ASP A 49 1.63 7.97 0.02
C ASP A 49 2.20 6.56 -0.07
N GLU A 50 3.46 6.40 0.30
CA GLU A 50 4.09 5.10 0.26
C GLU A 50 3.55 4.23 1.40
N PRO A 51 2.85 3.12 1.09
CA PRO A 51 2.25 2.26 2.11
C PRO A 51 3.31 1.64 3.01
N SER A 52 2.99 1.55 4.30
CA SER A 52 3.85 0.98 5.34
C SER A 52 3.26 -0.31 5.90
N VAL A 53 4.07 -1.00 6.71
CA VAL A 53 3.66 -2.17 7.51
C VAL A 53 2.69 -1.75 8.60
#